data_AF-A0A316WY66-F1
#
_entry.id   AF-A0A316WY66-F1
#
_cell.length_a   1.000
_cell.length_b   1.000
_cell.length_c   1.000
_cell.angle_alpha   90.00
_cell.angle_beta   90.00
_cell.angle_gamma   90.00
#
_symmetry.space_group_name_H-M   'P 1'
#
loop_
_entity.id
_entity.type
_entity.pdbx_description
1 polymer ?
#
loop_
_entity_poly.entity_id
_entity_poly.type
_entity_poly.pdbx_seq_one_letter_code
_entity_poly.pdbx_strand_id
1 'polypeptide(L)'
;MIKYTIKISISLAIIVLLSCKQNTKTSYISTENVSNTVDTGKIINPQKVSDHNDKVREEARNQDTLKKWIGDYHFDVHGKGEREEYEYKINLNISKDSVIYYAEGYQLYQKFLLKVVENNNSLDLKYQESLDGTNSWALAKTHDFGKLYLKDGKYMWECPFLNISFTDNQKVAYLLNNKNNR
;
A
#
# COMPACT_ATOMS: atom_id res chain seq x y z
N MET A 1 -47.76 -14.48 22.82
CA MET A 1 -47.09 -13.14 22.84
C MET A 1 -45.74 -13.29 23.52
N ILE A 2 -44.66 -13.30 22.74
CA ILE A 2 -43.29 -13.46 23.26
C ILE A 2 -42.60 -12.11 23.09
N LYS A 3 -42.20 -11.46 24.19
CA LYS A 3 -41.45 -10.19 24.18
C LYS A 3 -39.95 -10.51 24.28
N TYR A 4 -39.22 -10.34 23.18
CA TYR A 4 -37.76 -10.33 23.19
C TYR A 4 -37.28 -8.92 23.53
N THR A 5 -36.52 -8.78 24.62
CA THR A 5 -35.82 -7.54 25.00
C THR A 5 -34.34 -7.80 24.84
N ILE A 6 -33.75 -7.30 23.75
CA ILE A 6 -32.29 -7.33 23.54
C ILE A 6 -31.72 -6.05 24.15
N LYS A 7 -30.90 -6.17 25.20
CA LYS A 7 -30.06 -5.07 25.70
C LYS A 7 -28.67 -5.23 25.08
N ILE A 8 -28.32 -4.34 24.14
CA ILE A 8 -26.96 -4.18 23.64
C ILE A 8 -26.26 -3.19 24.57
N SER A 9 -25.26 -3.65 25.32
CA SER A 9 -24.36 -2.77 26.08
C SER A 9 -23.09 -2.55 25.27
N ILE A 10 -22.83 -1.28 24.95
CA ILE A 10 -21.72 -0.77 24.15
C ILE A 10 -20.45 -0.72 25.02
N SER A 11 -19.36 -1.32 24.54
CA SER A 11 -18.01 -1.17 25.11
C SER A 11 -17.41 0.17 24.69
N LEU A 12 -16.97 0.97 25.66
CA LEU A 12 -16.08 2.12 25.45
C LEU A 12 -14.73 1.77 26.09
N ALA A 13 -13.70 1.54 25.26
CA ALA A 13 -12.32 1.50 25.72
C ALA A 13 -11.59 2.72 25.13
N ILE A 14 -11.29 3.68 26.01
CA ILE A 14 -10.53 4.88 25.70
C ILE A 14 -9.04 4.51 25.69
N ILE A 15 -8.38 4.63 24.54
CA ILE A 15 -6.92 4.52 24.43
C ILE A 15 -6.33 5.92 24.63
N VAL A 16 -5.54 6.08 25.68
CA VAL A 16 -4.77 7.30 25.98
C VAL A 16 -3.43 7.24 25.24
N LEU A 17 -3.15 8.25 24.43
CA LEU A 17 -1.87 8.50 23.76
C LEU A 17 -0.92 9.26 24.69
N LEU A 18 0.30 8.73 24.85
CA LEU A 18 1.52 9.39 25.32
C LEU A 18 2.68 8.62 24.64
N SER A 19 3.77 9.20 24.13
CA SER A 19 4.31 10.55 24.22
C SER A 19 5.38 10.75 23.11
N CYS A 20 5.81 12.00 22.98
CA CYS A 20 6.82 12.54 22.08
C CYS A 20 8.21 11.87 22.13
N LYS A 21 8.94 11.88 21.00
CA LYS A 21 10.22 12.60 20.90
C LYS A 21 10.75 12.65 19.46
N GLN A 22 10.85 13.88 18.94
CA GLN A 22 11.74 14.22 17.83
C GLN A 22 13.19 14.09 18.31
N ASN A 23 14.07 13.55 17.45
CA ASN A 23 15.50 13.81 17.57
C ASN A 23 16.12 13.80 16.17
N THR A 24 16.27 15.00 15.62
CA THR A 24 17.11 15.30 14.47
C THR A 24 18.57 15.24 14.90
N LYS A 25 19.37 14.36 14.30
CA LYS A 25 20.82 14.49 14.27
C LYS A 25 21.33 14.36 12.84
N THR A 26 21.61 15.52 12.28
CA THR A 26 22.47 15.74 11.11
C THR A 26 23.90 15.32 11.49
N SER A 27 24.51 14.39 10.77
CA SER A 27 25.94 14.09 10.86
C SER A 27 26.64 14.58 9.60
N TYR A 28 27.49 15.60 9.78
CA TYR A 28 28.45 16.05 8.79
C TYR A 28 29.56 15.00 8.64
N ILE A 29 29.90 14.70 7.38
CA ILE A 29 31.08 13.92 6.98
C ILE A 29 32.29 14.85 7.06
N SER A 30 33.33 14.45 7.79
CA SER A 30 34.67 15.02 7.64
C SER A 30 35.67 13.89 7.40
N THR A 31 36.33 13.95 6.26
CA THR A 31 37.42 13.07 5.84
C THR A 31 38.75 13.65 6.29
N GLU A 32 39.51 12.93 7.10
CA GLU A 32 40.95 13.15 7.27
C GLU A 32 41.69 11.82 7.14
N ASN A 33 42.54 11.76 6.11
CA ASN A 33 43.62 10.79 5.96
C ASN A 33 44.82 11.29 6.77
N VAL A 34 45.49 10.45 7.57
CA VAL A 34 46.97 10.45 7.73
C VAL A 34 47.47 9.10 8.30
N SER A 35 48.29 8.43 7.48
CA SER A 35 49.56 7.71 7.73
C SER A 35 49.75 6.61 8.79
N ASN A 36 50.48 5.59 8.31
CA ASN A 36 50.98 4.37 8.94
C ASN A 36 52.01 4.59 10.06
N THR A 37 52.05 3.67 11.03
CA THR A 37 53.28 3.02 11.53
C THR A 37 53.00 1.60 12.06
N VAL A 38 53.97 0.73 11.79
CA VAL A 38 54.09 -0.71 12.07
C VAL A 38 54.25 -0.99 13.58
N ASP A 39 53.67 -2.06 14.15
CA ASP A 39 54.40 -3.28 14.56
C ASP A 39 53.58 -4.28 15.45
N THR A 40 53.90 -5.57 15.26
CA THR A 40 53.71 -6.79 16.06
C THR A 40 52.35 -7.23 16.66
N GLY A 41 51.72 -8.18 15.96
CA GLY A 41 51.39 -9.53 16.47
C GLY A 41 50.61 -9.72 17.78
N LYS A 42 49.30 -9.97 17.68
CA LYS A 42 48.60 -10.95 18.53
C LYS A 42 47.27 -11.41 17.93
N ILE A 43 47.14 -12.72 17.72
CA ILE A 43 45.93 -13.43 17.29
C ILE A 43 44.99 -13.55 18.50
N ILE A 44 43.75 -13.06 18.38
CA ILE A 44 42.61 -13.49 19.20
C ILE A 44 41.35 -13.58 18.32
N ASN A 45 40.62 -14.67 18.53
CA ASN A 45 39.47 -15.27 17.84
C ASN A 45 38.28 -14.33 17.50
N PRO A 46 37.41 -14.68 16.52
CA PRO A 46 36.27 -13.87 16.11
C PRO A 46 35.04 -14.18 16.97
N GLN A 47 34.48 -13.16 17.63
CA GLN A 47 33.13 -13.21 18.20
C GLN A 47 32.26 -12.11 17.61
N LYS A 48 31.49 -12.51 16.59
CA LYS A 48 30.04 -12.32 16.49
C LYS A 48 29.48 -11.03 17.12
N VAL A 49 29.32 -10.00 16.29
CA VAL A 49 28.38 -8.90 16.53
C VAL A 49 27.50 -8.78 15.27
N SER A 50 26.51 -9.68 15.16
CA SER A 50 25.30 -9.43 14.37
C SER A 50 24.23 -8.93 15.33
N ASP A 51 23.36 -8.04 14.85
CA ASP A 51 21.99 -7.73 15.35
C ASP A 51 21.67 -6.21 15.29
N HIS A 52 22.38 -5.44 14.46
CA HIS A 52 21.98 -4.06 14.13
C HIS A 52 21.85 -3.74 12.64
N ASN A 53 22.13 -4.70 11.75
CA ASN A 53 22.17 -4.47 10.31
C ASN A 53 20.92 -4.96 9.56
N ASP A 54 20.01 -5.69 10.20
CA ASP A 54 18.87 -6.27 9.49
C ASP A 54 17.78 -5.23 9.20
N LYS A 55 17.55 -4.29 10.14
CA LYS A 55 16.50 -3.27 9.99
C LYS A 55 16.79 -2.26 8.87
N VAL A 56 18.06 -1.84 8.73
CA VAL A 56 18.50 -0.90 7.67
C VAL A 56 18.52 -1.60 6.30
N ARG A 57 18.81 -2.90 6.27
CA ARG A 57 18.88 -3.70 5.03
C ARG A 57 17.50 -4.09 4.50
N GLU A 58 16.52 -4.22 5.39
CA GLU A 58 15.12 -4.49 5.06
C GLU A 58 14.42 -3.24 4.50
N GLU A 59 14.66 -2.05 5.10
CA GLU A 59 14.17 -0.77 4.58
C GLU A 59 14.77 -0.40 3.21
N ALA A 60 16.06 -0.68 2.98
CA ALA A 60 16.72 -0.44 1.69
C ALA A 60 16.29 -1.44 0.59
N ARG A 61 16.00 -2.70 0.93
CA ARG A 61 15.44 -3.67 -0.03
C ARG A 61 14.01 -3.33 -0.44
N ASN A 62 13.20 -2.86 0.51
CA ASN A 62 11.80 -2.48 0.27
C ASN A 62 11.65 -1.27 -0.68
N GLN A 63 12.67 -0.39 -0.78
CA GLN A 63 12.62 0.73 -1.73
C GLN A 63 12.97 0.34 -3.17
N ASP A 64 13.77 -0.71 -3.39
CA ASP A 64 14.22 -1.10 -4.72
C ASP A 64 13.16 -1.95 -5.45
N THR A 65 12.33 -2.65 -4.70
CA THR A 65 11.31 -3.56 -5.20
C THR A 65 10.02 -2.85 -5.63
N LEU A 66 9.66 -1.72 -4.99
CA LEU A 66 8.54 -0.88 -5.42
C LEU A 66 8.76 -0.26 -6.82
N LYS A 67 10.02 -0.07 -7.24
CA LYS A 67 10.36 0.64 -8.49
C LYS A 67 9.69 0.06 -9.73
N LYS A 68 9.50 -1.27 -9.80
CA LYS A 68 8.84 -1.91 -10.94
C LYS A 68 7.34 -1.62 -11.02
N TRP A 69 6.73 -1.24 -9.91
CA TRP A 69 5.30 -0.93 -9.81
C TRP A 69 5.00 0.56 -9.97
N ILE A 70 6.01 1.43 -9.99
CA ILE A 70 5.80 2.87 -10.14
C ILE A 70 5.17 3.15 -11.51
N GLY A 71 4.04 3.85 -11.51
CA GLY A 71 3.32 4.18 -12.73
C GLY A 71 1.92 4.72 -12.51
N ASP A 72 1.35 5.22 -13.61
CA ASP A 72 -0.03 5.68 -13.69
C ASP A 72 -0.84 4.66 -14.49
N TYR A 73 -1.65 3.88 -13.79
CA TYR A 73 -2.45 2.83 -14.38
C TYR A 73 -3.90 3.25 -14.54
N HIS A 74 -4.55 2.78 -15.59
CA HIS A 74 -5.97 2.99 -15.80
C HIS A 74 -6.65 1.83 -16.53
N PHE A 75 -7.95 1.70 -16.32
CA PHE A 75 -8.87 0.85 -17.07
C PHE A 75 -10.30 1.29 -16.79
N ASP A 76 -11.20 0.92 -17.68
CA ASP A 76 -12.62 1.21 -17.55
C ASP A 76 -13.36 -0.02 -17.03
N VAL A 77 -14.36 0.22 -16.18
CA VAL A 77 -15.23 -0.83 -15.62
C VAL A 77 -16.67 -0.46 -15.93
N HIS A 78 -17.40 -1.38 -16.55
CA HIS A 78 -18.85 -1.27 -16.66
C HIS A 78 -19.47 -1.77 -15.35
N GLY A 79 -20.19 -0.88 -14.67
CA GLY A 79 -20.95 -1.23 -13.48
C GLY A 79 -22.29 -1.87 -13.80
N LYS A 80 -23.13 -1.96 -12.78
CA LYS A 80 -24.37 -2.72 -12.80
C LYS A 80 -25.44 -1.98 -13.63
N GLY A 81 -25.97 -2.65 -14.64
CA GLY A 81 -27.10 -2.17 -15.44
C GLY A 81 -26.85 -2.25 -16.95
N GLU A 82 -27.92 -2.25 -17.75
CA GLU A 82 -27.83 -2.36 -19.22
C GLU A 82 -27.53 -1.04 -19.93
N ARG A 83 -27.35 0.07 -19.19
CA ARG A 83 -27.07 1.37 -19.78
C ARG A 83 -25.58 1.61 -19.90
N GLU A 84 -25.15 2.09 -21.06
CA GLU A 84 -23.78 2.54 -21.36
C GLU A 84 -23.28 3.62 -20.37
N GLU A 85 -24.20 4.33 -19.72
CA GLU A 85 -23.96 5.38 -18.71
C GLU A 85 -23.27 4.89 -17.42
N TYR A 86 -23.14 3.57 -17.20
CA TYR A 86 -22.47 2.98 -16.03
C TYR A 86 -21.00 2.64 -16.29
N GLU A 87 -20.31 3.38 -17.14
CA GLU A 87 -18.86 3.25 -17.28
C GLU A 87 -18.14 4.08 -16.21
N TYR A 88 -17.20 3.44 -15.53
CA TYR A 88 -16.38 4.05 -14.47
C TYR A 88 -14.91 3.95 -14.85
N LYS A 89 -14.22 5.08 -14.83
CA LYS A 89 -12.78 5.17 -15.07
C LYS A 89 -12.06 4.89 -13.78
N ILE A 90 -11.31 3.79 -13.75
CA ILE A 90 -10.48 3.42 -12.60
C ILE A 90 -9.05 3.83 -12.88
N ASN A 91 -8.43 4.50 -11.92
CA ASN A 91 -7.04 4.91 -11.96
C ASN A 91 -6.33 4.45 -10.69
N LEU A 92 -5.09 4.01 -10.85
CA LEU A 92 -4.19 3.66 -9.76
C LEU A 92 -2.84 4.34 -10.01
N ASN A 93 -2.49 5.32 -9.18
CA ASN A 93 -1.20 5.97 -9.21
C ASN A 93 -0.30 5.35 -8.15
N ILE A 94 0.85 4.83 -8.56
CA ILE A 94 1.87 4.28 -7.68
C ILE A 94 3.11 5.15 -7.82
N SER A 95 3.45 5.85 -6.74
CA SER A 95 4.67 6.65 -6.62
C SER A 95 5.59 6.06 -5.55
N LYS A 96 6.76 6.67 -5.37
CA LYS A 96 7.68 6.29 -4.27
C LYS A 96 7.09 6.56 -2.90
N ASP A 97 6.21 7.55 -2.80
CA ASP A 97 5.76 8.09 -1.52
C ASP A 97 4.34 7.62 -1.17
N SER A 98 3.54 7.26 -2.17
CA SER A 98 2.13 6.94 -1.98
C SER A 98 1.55 6.08 -3.10
N VAL A 99 0.48 5.35 -2.78
CA VAL A 99 -0.40 4.69 -3.75
C VAL A 99 -1.79 5.26 -3.62
N ILE A 100 -2.31 5.83 -4.71
CA ILE A 100 -3.61 6.49 -4.74
C ILE A 100 -4.53 5.75 -5.71
N TYR A 101 -5.67 5.32 -5.19
CA TYR A 101 -6.79 4.89 -5.99
C TYR A 101 -7.69 6.07 -6.32
N TYR A 102 -8.19 6.10 -7.55
CA TYR A 102 -9.14 7.08 -8.01
C TYR A 102 -10.17 6.44 -8.93
N ALA A 103 -11.45 6.72 -8.70
CA ALA A 103 -12.54 6.32 -9.59
C ALA A 103 -13.49 7.50 -9.87
N GLU A 104 -13.89 7.62 -11.12
CA GLU A 104 -14.88 8.60 -11.58
C GLU A 104 -15.88 7.98 -12.56
N GLY A 105 -17.10 8.48 -12.54
CA GLY A 105 -18.16 8.10 -13.47
C GLY A 105 -19.46 8.80 -13.10
N TYR A 106 -20.58 8.37 -13.67
CA TYR A 106 -21.88 8.97 -13.39
C TYR A 106 -22.20 8.93 -11.88
N GLN A 107 -22.31 10.12 -11.27
CA GLN A 107 -22.54 10.31 -9.83
C GLN A 107 -21.53 9.59 -8.91
N LEU A 108 -20.36 9.20 -9.44
CA LEU A 108 -19.29 8.58 -8.68
C LEU A 108 -18.05 9.46 -8.75
N TYR A 109 -17.54 9.81 -7.57
CA TYR A 109 -16.18 10.30 -7.38
C TYR A 109 -15.65 9.65 -6.11
N GLN A 110 -14.49 9.00 -6.20
CA GLN A 110 -13.83 8.34 -5.07
C GLN A 110 -12.33 8.52 -5.18
N LYS A 111 -11.69 8.97 -4.10
CA LYS A 111 -10.23 9.08 -4.03
C LYS A 111 -9.71 8.56 -2.70
N PHE A 112 -8.92 7.50 -2.74
CA PHE A 112 -8.43 6.82 -1.54
C PHE A 112 -6.91 6.69 -1.56
N LEU A 113 -6.30 6.91 -0.39
CA LEU A 113 -4.93 6.53 -0.14
C LEU A 113 -4.90 5.04 0.24
N LEU A 114 -3.98 4.30 -0.36
CA LEU A 114 -3.79 2.89 -0.10
C LEU A 114 -2.47 2.64 0.64
N LYS A 115 -2.53 1.71 1.59
CA LYS A 115 -1.35 1.11 2.20
C LYS A 115 -0.86 -0.05 1.33
N VAL A 116 0.46 -0.13 1.19
CA VAL A 116 1.14 -1.17 0.43
C VAL A 116 1.84 -2.16 1.34
N VAL A 117 1.75 -3.44 1.01
CA VAL A 117 2.64 -4.49 1.51
C VAL A 117 3.23 -5.22 0.31
N GLU A 118 4.54 -5.13 0.13
CA GLU A 118 5.22 -5.82 -0.96
C GLU A 118 5.55 -7.26 -0.58
N ASN A 119 5.30 -8.17 -1.52
CA ASN A 119 5.53 -9.60 -1.38
C ASN A 119 6.25 -10.11 -2.63
N ASN A 120 7.57 -9.88 -2.73
CA ASN A 120 8.50 -10.30 -3.80
C ASN A 120 8.01 -10.08 -5.25
N ASN A 121 7.00 -10.82 -5.71
CA ASN A 121 6.41 -10.77 -7.04
C ASN A 121 5.00 -10.16 -7.09
N SER A 122 4.45 -9.73 -5.96
CA SER A 122 3.16 -9.04 -5.90
C SER A 122 3.19 -7.86 -4.95
N LEU A 123 2.20 -7.00 -5.10
CA LEU A 123 1.99 -5.83 -4.25
C LEU A 123 0.56 -5.89 -3.72
N ASP A 124 0.42 -6.09 -2.42
CA ASP A 124 -0.88 -6.12 -1.75
C ASP A 124 -1.29 -4.71 -1.34
N LEU A 125 -2.54 -4.37 -1.62
CA LEU A 125 -3.12 -3.04 -1.48
C LEU A 125 -4.27 -3.09 -0.47
N LYS A 126 -4.25 -2.17 0.50
CA LYS A 126 -5.32 -2.02 1.49
C LYS A 126 -5.74 -0.58 1.60
N TYR A 127 -7.01 -0.36 1.92
CA TYR A 127 -7.51 0.96 2.25
C TYR A 127 -6.74 1.53 3.46
N GLN A 128 -6.32 2.78 3.35
CA GLN A 128 -5.74 3.55 4.46
C GLN A 128 -6.69 4.66 4.88
N GLU A 129 -7.04 5.56 3.96
CA GLU A 129 -7.92 6.70 4.22
C GLU A 129 -8.57 7.25 2.95
N SER A 130 -9.62 8.04 3.12
CA SER A 130 -10.25 8.81 2.06
C SER A 130 -9.61 10.19 1.96
N LEU A 131 -9.31 10.59 0.74
CA LEU A 131 -8.72 11.89 0.40
C LEU A 131 -9.76 12.92 -0.02
N ASP A 132 -11.02 12.50 -0.18
CA ASP A 132 -12.14 13.29 -0.68
C ASP A 132 -13.34 13.31 0.27
N GLY A 133 -13.22 12.67 1.44
CA GLY A 133 -14.31 12.51 2.41
C GLY A 133 -15.36 11.47 2.01
N THR A 134 -15.15 10.72 0.93
CA THR A 134 -16.10 9.71 0.46
C THR A 134 -16.24 8.57 1.46
N ASN A 135 -17.48 8.30 1.84
CA ASN A 135 -17.87 7.11 2.57
C ASN A 135 -18.47 6.08 1.60
N SER A 136 -17.70 5.05 1.26
CA SER A 136 -18.14 4.01 0.33
C SER A 136 -18.82 2.85 1.05
N TRP A 137 -20.00 2.45 0.58
CA TRP A 137 -20.70 1.26 1.08
C TRP A 137 -19.87 -0.02 0.89
N ALA A 138 -19.00 -0.06 -0.12
CA ALA A 138 -18.11 -1.19 -0.36
C ALA A 138 -16.99 -1.24 0.68
N LEU A 139 -16.54 -0.09 1.20
CA LEU A 139 -15.56 -0.03 2.31
C LEU A 139 -16.13 -0.62 3.60
N ALA A 140 -17.45 -0.45 3.84
CA ALA A 140 -18.11 -1.11 4.97
C ALA A 140 -18.09 -2.65 4.87
N LYS A 141 -17.83 -3.22 3.68
CA LYS A 141 -17.72 -4.66 3.44
C LYS A 141 -16.29 -5.15 3.32
N THR A 142 -15.39 -4.35 2.76
CA THR A 142 -13.98 -4.70 2.58
C THR A 142 -13.07 -3.49 2.63
N HIS A 143 -11.96 -3.61 3.33
CA HIS A 143 -10.82 -2.68 3.23
C HIS A 143 -9.72 -3.24 2.31
N ASP A 144 -9.99 -4.34 1.62
CA ASP A 144 -9.04 -5.04 0.77
C ASP A 144 -9.14 -4.54 -0.68
N PHE A 145 -8.07 -3.89 -1.13
CA PHE A 145 -7.89 -3.47 -2.51
C PHE A 145 -7.14 -4.54 -3.32
N GLY A 146 -6.79 -5.66 -2.69
CA GLY A 146 -6.31 -6.86 -3.33
C GLY A 146 -4.87 -6.74 -3.80
N LYS A 147 -4.52 -7.44 -4.88
CA LYS A 147 -3.13 -7.70 -5.24
C LYS A 147 -2.81 -7.30 -6.68
N LEU A 148 -1.67 -6.63 -6.85
CA LEU A 148 -1.02 -6.45 -8.15
C LEU A 148 -0.02 -7.56 -8.38
N TYR A 149 0.03 -8.08 -9.60
CA TYR A 149 0.98 -9.10 -9.99
C TYR A 149 1.30 -9.00 -11.48
N LEU A 150 2.44 -9.57 -11.87
CA LEU A 150 2.81 -9.73 -13.28
C LEU A 150 2.32 -11.08 -13.79
N LYS A 151 1.67 -11.08 -14.95
CA LYS A 151 1.29 -12.28 -15.68
C LYS A 151 1.56 -12.06 -17.16
N ASP A 152 2.40 -12.91 -17.76
CA ASP A 152 2.76 -12.83 -19.19
C ASP A 152 3.28 -11.43 -19.60
N GLY A 153 4.09 -10.80 -18.72
CA GLY A 153 4.64 -9.46 -18.93
C GLY A 153 3.64 -8.31 -18.74
N LYS A 154 2.41 -8.60 -18.32
CA LYS A 154 1.33 -7.62 -18.11
C LYS A 154 1.04 -7.44 -16.63
N TYR A 155 0.78 -6.19 -16.24
CA TYR A 155 0.35 -5.84 -14.90
C TYR A 155 -1.13 -6.16 -14.72
N MET A 156 -1.43 -7.02 -13.75
CA MET A 156 -2.78 -7.47 -13.43
C MET A 156 -3.17 -7.01 -12.03
N TRP A 157 -4.46 -6.71 -11.84
CA TRP A 157 -5.01 -6.35 -10.54
C TRP A 157 -6.25 -7.18 -10.21
N GLU A 158 -6.20 -7.95 -9.13
CA GLU A 158 -7.38 -8.54 -8.51
C GLU A 158 -7.81 -7.66 -7.35
N CYS A 159 -9.01 -7.07 -7.41
CA CYS A 159 -9.45 -6.08 -6.42
C CYS A 159 -10.82 -6.44 -5.82
N PRO A 160 -10.89 -6.96 -4.57
CA PRO A 160 -12.16 -7.26 -3.90
C PRO A 160 -13.08 -6.04 -3.77
N PHE A 161 -12.52 -4.86 -3.52
CA PHE A 161 -13.27 -3.61 -3.47
C PHE A 161 -14.02 -3.33 -4.79
N LEU A 162 -13.36 -3.48 -5.95
CA LEU A 162 -14.00 -3.31 -7.26
C LEU A 162 -15.04 -4.41 -7.53
N ASN A 163 -14.75 -5.64 -7.11
CA ASN A 163 -15.68 -6.75 -7.30
C ASN A 163 -17.02 -6.46 -6.59
N ILE A 164 -16.95 -5.96 -5.36
CA ILE A 164 -18.12 -5.54 -4.59
C ILE A 164 -18.81 -4.34 -5.27
N SER A 165 -18.03 -3.32 -5.62
CA SER A 165 -18.55 -2.04 -6.11
C SER A 165 -19.25 -2.14 -7.47
N PHE A 166 -18.69 -2.94 -8.39
CA PHE A 166 -19.07 -2.86 -9.81
C PHE A 166 -19.50 -4.18 -10.45
N THR A 167 -19.07 -5.35 -9.95
CA THR A 167 -19.24 -6.63 -10.68
C THR A 167 -20.08 -7.68 -9.94
N ASP A 168 -20.95 -7.27 -9.01
CA ASP A 168 -21.78 -8.20 -8.21
C ASP A 168 -20.98 -9.30 -7.49
N ASN A 169 -19.81 -8.93 -6.99
CA ASN A 169 -18.83 -9.82 -6.35
C ASN A 169 -18.19 -10.86 -7.27
N GLN A 170 -18.33 -10.74 -8.59
CA GLN A 170 -17.58 -11.57 -9.53
C GLN A 170 -16.09 -11.25 -9.40
N LYS A 171 -15.27 -12.30 -9.26
CA LYS A 171 -13.81 -12.16 -9.17
C LYS A 171 -13.23 -11.88 -10.54
N VAL A 172 -12.83 -10.63 -10.78
CA VAL A 172 -12.22 -10.19 -12.03
C VAL A 172 -10.76 -9.80 -11.79
N ALA A 173 -9.89 -10.15 -12.74
CA ALA A 173 -8.52 -9.65 -12.81
C ALA A 173 -8.45 -8.59 -13.92
N TYR A 174 -8.13 -7.36 -13.54
CA TYR A 174 -8.08 -6.21 -14.45
C TYR A 174 -6.69 -6.06 -15.05
N LEU A 175 -6.61 -5.82 -16.36
CA LEU A 175 -5.37 -5.44 -17.03
C LEU A 175 -5.11 -3.95 -16.76
N LEU A 176 -3.94 -3.63 -16.23
CA LEU A 176 -3.54 -2.26 -15.95
C LEU A 176 -2.81 -1.63 -17.13
N ASN A 177 -3.41 -0.63 -17.77
CA ASN A 177 -2.78 0.13 -18.84
C ASN A 177 -1.96 1.28 -18.28
N ASN A 178 -0.65 1.28 -18.50
CA ASN A 178 0.24 2.37 -18.07
C ASN A 178 0.11 3.56 -19.03
N LYS A 179 -0.26 4.74 -18.50
CA LYS A 179 -0.40 5.98 -19.29
C LYS A 179 0.90 6.42 -19.96
N ASN A 180 2.06 6.02 -19.42
CA ASN A 180 3.38 6.45 -19.90
C ASN A 180 3.97 5.56 -21.02
N ASN A 181 3.25 4.54 -21.50
CA ASN A 181 3.69 3.66 -22.59
C ASN A 181 3.04 4.02 -23.95
N ARG A 182 2.83 5.30 -24.25
CA ARG A 182 2.42 5.76 -25.59
C ARG A 182 3.59 6.32 -26.38
#